data_AF-A0A1Z4NFH6-F1
#
_entry.id   AF-A0A1Z4NFH6-F1
#
_cell.length_a   1.000
_cell.length_b   1.000
_cell.length_c   1.000
_cell.angle_alpha   90.00
_cell.angle_beta   90.00
_cell.angle_gamma   90.00
#
_symmetry.space_group_name_H-M   'P 1'
#
loop_
_entity.id
_entity.type
_entity.pdbx_description
1 polymer ?
#
loop_
_entity_poly.entity_id
_entity_poly.type
_entity_poly.pdbx_seq_one_letter_code
_entity_poly.pdbx_strand_id
1 'polypeptide(L)'
;MYKFTLEWFEEGRKFSRTFSAGDQTKQKDQFLLGRDESQCDIVFKDSAKTVSRLHAAIVYDPQKQQLLLKNLTSNRPNPNPVIVNGKAIALESVPLSSGNVIKLGRISITLTNLEWTQTQQVYGVRCRNGHLVPYDYIGDFCPHCGVSLQGEGTVIIPNPNQLNQ
;
A
#
# COMPACT_ATOMS: atom_id res chain seq x y z
N MET A 1 8.37 0.48 -2.43
CA MET A 1 7.18 -0.08 -3.10
C MET A 1 6.54 -1.12 -2.19
N TYR A 2 5.22 -1.30 -2.27
CA TYR A 2 4.51 -2.36 -1.57
C TYR A 2 3.90 -3.33 -2.57
N LYS A 3 3.71 -4.57 -2.13
CA LYS A 3 2.97 -5.60 -2.83
C LYS A 3 2.16 -6.40 -1.82
N PHE A 4 0.89 -6.67 -2.09
CA PHE A 4 0.04 -7.43 -1.20
C PHE A 4 -0.91 -8.35 -1.94
N THR A 5 -1.28 -9.46 -1.31
CA THR A 5 -2.18 -10.46 -1.91
C THR A 5 -3.41 -10.64 -1.03
N LEU A 6 -4.58 -10.52 -1.64
CA LEU A 6 -5.87 -10.82 -1.03
C LEU A 6 -6.37 -12.15 -1.56
N GLU A 7 -6.91 -12.98 -0.68
CA GLU A 7 -7.59 -14.22 -1.02
C GLU A 7 -8.98 -14.25 -0.41
N TRP A 8 -9.97 -14.76 -1.13
CA TRP A 8 -11.34 -14.88 -0.63
C TRP A 8 -12.05 -16.07 -1.29
N PHE A 9 -13.21 -16.44 -0.77
CA PHE A 9 -14.05 -17.50 -1.33
C PHE A 9 -15.38 -16.94 -1.83
N GLU A 10 -15.78 -17.33 -3.03
CA GLU A 10 -17.10 -17.06 -3.60
C GLU A 10 -17.63 -18.33 -4.26
N GLU A 11 -18.89 -18.68 -4.00
CA GLU A 11 -19.56 -19.82 -4.65
C GLU A 11 -18.75 -21.14 -4.59
N GLY A 12 -18.05 -21.37 -3.47
CA GLY A 12 -17.20 -22.54 -3.26
C GLY A 12 -15.85 -22.52 -3.99
N ARG A 13 -15.52 -21.42 -4.68
CA ARG A 13 -14.24 -21.22 -5.37
C ARG A 13 -13.37 -20.24 -4.61
N LYS A 14 -12.07 -20.55 -4.54
CA LYS A 14 -11.06 -19.65 -4.00
C LYS A 14 -10.59 -18.68 -5.08
N PHE A 15 -10.59 -17.40 -4.77
CA PHE A 15 -10.06 -16.32 -5.58
C PHE A 15 -8.83 -15.73 -4.89
N SER A 16 -7.91 -15.22 -5.69
CA SER A 16 -6.71 -14.55 -5.22
C SER A 16 -6.37 -13.41 -6.16
N ARG A 17 -5.94 -12.27 -5.62
CA ARG A 17 -5.43 -11.16 -6.41
C ARG A 17 -4.31 -10.45 -5.68
N THR A 18 -3.25 -10.18 -6.43
CA THR A 18 -2.07 -9.47 -5.94
C THR A 18 -2.06 -8.06 -6.50
N PHE A 19 -1.69 -7.10 -5.65
CA PHE A 19 -1.63 -5.68 -5.93
C PHE A 19 -0.27 -5.12 -5.62
N SER A 20 0.17 -4.14 -6.40
CA SER A 20 1.43 -3.42 -6.22
C SER A 20 1.22 -1.91 -6.28
N ALA A 21 2.17 -1.14 -5.76
CA ALA A 21 2.10 0.34 -5.72
C ALA A 21 1.93 1.02 -7.10
N GLY A 22 2.26 0.35 -8.20
CA GLY A 22 2.13 0.88 -9.57
C GLY A 22 0.86 0.46 -10.31
N ASP A 23 -0.04 -0.32 -9.68
CA ASP A 23 -1.24 -0.81 -10.35
C ASP A 23 -2.22 0.33 -10.63
N GLN A 24 -2.82 0.31 -11.82
CA GLN A 24 -3.92 1.21 -12.13
C GLN A 24 -5.17 0.79 -11.36
N THR A 25 -5.63 1.70 -10.51
CA THR A 25 -6.85 1.57 -9.70
C THR A 25 -7.92 2.53 -10.22
N LYS A 26 -9.19 2.21 -9.96
CA LYS A 26 -10.32 3.07 -10.35
C LYS A 26 -10.28 4.45 -9.72
N GLN A 27 -9.71 4.54 -8.51
CA GLN A 27 -9.42 5.80 -7.85
C GLN A 27 -7.96 5.85 -7.46
N LYS A 28 -7.28 6.94 -7.83
CA LYS A 28 -5.86 7.12 -7.57
C LYS A 28 -5.53 6.87 -6.09
N ASP A 29 -4.47 6.09 -5.87
CA ASP A 29 -3.90 5.75 -4.56
C ASP A 29 -4.84 4.99 -3.61
N GLN A 30 -5.95 4.44 -4.13
CA GLN A 30 -6.92 3.69 -3.34
C GLN A 30 -7.30 2.39 -4.03
N PHE A 31 -7.38 1.34 -3.22
CA PHE A 31 -7.82 0.04 -3.68
C PHE A 31 -9.22 -0.27 -3.13
N LEU A 32 -10.22 -0.22 -4.00
CA LEU A 32 -11.63 -0.18 -3.63
C LEU A 32 -12.29 -1.57 -3.64
N LEU A 33 -13.05 -1.84 -2.58
CA LEU A 33 -13.69 -3.11 -2.30
C LEU A 33 -15.21 -2.92 -2.20
N GLY A 34 -15.98 -3.73 -2.94
CA GLY A 34 -17.44 -3.65 -2.90
C GLY A 34 -18.11 -4.58 -3.89
N ARG A 35 -19.39 -4.34 -4.20
CA ARG A 35 -20.19 -5.16 -5.15
C ARG A 35 -20.54 -4.44 -6.45
N ASP A 36 -20.04 -3.22 -6.66
CA ASP A 36 -20.32 -2.42 -7.86
C ASP A 36 -19.09 -2.39 -8.79
N GLU A 37 -19.23 -3.02 -9.96
CA GLU A 37 -18.19 -3.12 -10.99
C GLU A 37 -17.74 -1.78 -11.56
N SER A 38 -18.61 -0.76 -11.54
CA SER A 38 -18.24 0.57 -12.01
C SER A 38 -17.28 1.26 -11.04
N GLN A 39 -17.37 0.94 -9.74
CA GLN A 39 -16.68 1.67 -8.66
C GLN A 39 -15.51 0.92 -8.04
N CYS A 40 -15.53 -0.41 -7.99
CA CYS A 40 -14.59 -1.18 -7.18
C CYS A 40 -13.52 -1.89 -8.00
N ASP A 41 -12.31 -1.98 -7.44
CA ASP A 41 -11.22 -2.72 -8.05
C ASP A 41 -11.37 -4.23 -7.82
N ILE A 42 -11.78 -4.68 -6.62
CA ILE A 42 -12.34 -6.02 -6.41
C ILE A 42 -13.84 -5.91 -6.22
N VAL A 43 -14.54 -6.71 -7.01
CA VAL A 43 -15.99 -6.83 -7.00
C VAL A 43 -16.34 -8.19 -6.43
N PHE A 44 -17.12 -8.19 -5.35
CA PHE A 44 -17.58 -9.42 -4.72
C PHE A 44 -18.95 -9.83 -5.25
N LYS A 45 -19.07 -11.10 -5.65
CA LYS A 45 -20.36 -11.72 -5.96
C LYS A 45 -21.10 -12.05 -4.68
N ASP A 46 -21.89 -11.10 -4.21
CA ASP A 46 -22.71 -11.26 -3.02
C ASP A 46 -24.21 -11.20 -3.35
N SER A 47 -24.78 -12.38 -3.65
CA SER A 47 -26.21 -12.55 -3.95
C SER A 47 -27.11 -12.10 -2.79
N ALA A 48 -26.63 -12.15 -1.55
CA ALA A 48 -27.37 -11.70 -0.37
C ALA A 48 -27.30 -10.17 -0.16
N LYS A 49 -26.53 -9.45 -0.98
CA LYS A 49 -26.35 -7.98 -0.94
C LYS A 49 -25.93 -7.44 0.44
N THR A 50 -25.19 -8.24 1.19
CA THR A 50 -24.56 -7.89 2.48
C THR A 50 -23.29 -7.06 2.32
N VAL A 51 -22.67 -7.02 1.14
CA VAL A 51 -21.59 -6.12 0.76
C VAL A 51 -22.18 -4.86 0.14
N SER A 52 -21.61 -3.70 0.44
CA SER A 52 -22.09 -2.42 -0.09
C SER A 52 -21.51 -2.18 -1.48
N ARG A 53 -22.19 -1.38 -2.32
CA ARG A 53 -21.72 -1.04 -3.68
C ARG A 53 -20.25 -0.62 -3.67
N LEU A 54 -19.94 0.33 -2.79
CA LEU A 54 -18.60 0.69 -2.35
C LEU A 54 -18.57 0.53 -0.82
N HIS A 55 -17.70 -0.36 -0.31
CA HIS A 55 -17.74 -0.78 1.10
C HIS A 55 -16.45 -0.39 1.84
N ALA A 56 -15.28 -0.74 1.31
CA ALA A 56 -14.01 -0.48 1.96
C ALA A 56 -12.94 -0.01 0.97
N ALA A 57 -11.90 0.62 1.49
CA ALA A 57 -10.70 0.96 0.74
C ALA A 57 -9.45 0.50 1.48
N ILE A 58 -8.47 -0.04 0.75
CA ILE A 58 -7.10 -0.18 1.23
C ILE A 58 -6.30 0.99 0.66
N VAL A 59 -5.64 1.74 1.52
CA VAL A 59 -4.90 2.96 1.17
C VAL A 59 -3.50 2.87 1.73
N TYR A 60 -2.50 3.29 0.97
CA TYR A 60 -1.13 3.39 1.45
C TYR A 60 -0.91 4.71 2.20
N ASP A 61 -0.41 4.63 3.43
CA ASP A 61 0.10 5.76 4.20
C ASP A 61 1.63 5.86 3.99
N PRO A 62 2.11 6.81 3.16
CA PRO A 62 3.53 6.94 2.88
C PRO A 62 4.35 7.45 4.08
N GLN A 63 3.72 8.17 5.02
CA GLN A 63 4.43 8.68 6.20
C GLN A 63 4.74 7.56 7.18
N LYS A 64 3.79 6.63 7.36
CA LYS A 64 3.95 5.49 8.27
C LYS A 64 4.46 4.22 7.59
N GLN A 65 4.58 4.23 6.26
CA GLN A 65 4.86 3.06 5.44
C GLN A 65 3.92 1.88 5.76
N GLN A 66 2.61 2.16 5.78
CA GLN A 66 1.58 1.19 6.18
C GLN A 66 0.46 1.12 5.15
N LEU A 67 -0.15 -0.06 5.01
CA LEU A 67 -1.46 -0.17 4.38
C LEU A 67 -2.54 0.01 5.44
N LEU A 68 -3.49 0.89 5.17
CA LEU A 68 -4.62 1.19 6.05
C LEU A 68 -5.92 0.73 5.39
N LEU A 69 -6.76 0.01 6.13
CA LEU A 69 -8.11 -0.33 5.72
C LEU A 69 -9.10 0.71 6.26
N LYS A 70 -9.94 1.25 5.39
CA LYS A 70 -10.99 2.22 5.70
C LYS A 70 -12.37 1.63 5.47
N ASN A 71 -13.34 1.98 6.34
CA ASN A 71 -14.76 1.72 6.09
C ASN A 71 -15.38 2.91 5.36
N LEU A 72 -15.79 2.72 4.11
CA LEU A 72 -16.41 3.77 3.28
C LEU A 72 -17.92 3.91 3.50
N THR A 73 -18.47 3.17 4.46
CA THR A 73 -19.89 3.20 4.82
C THR A 73 -20.15 3.83 6.18
N SER A 74 -19.10 4.21 6.93
CA SER A 74 -19.19 4.73 8.31
C SER A 74 -20.10 5.94 8.45
N ASN A 75 -20.10 6.83 7.46
CA ASN A 75 -20.90 8.07 7.48
C ASN A 75 -22.35 7.88 7.00
N ARG A 76 -22.79 6.65 6.74
CA ARG A 76 -24.16 6.37 6.28
C ARG A 76 -25.10 6.17 7.48
N PRO A 77 -26.41 6.45 7.36
CA PRO A 77 -27.37 6.26 8.46
C PRO A 77 -27.38 4.84 9.02
N ASN A 78 -27.20 3.85 8.14
CA ASN A 78 -27.05 2.44 8.50
C ASN A 78 -25.68 1.95 7.98
N PRO A 79 -24.60 2.17 8.74
CA PRO A 79 -23.26 1.80 8.32
C PRO A 79 -23.13 0.28 8.27
N ASN A 80 -22.42 -0.22 7.27
CA ASN A 80 -22.11 -1.62 7.12
C ASN A 80 -20.69 -1.85 7.65
N PRO A 81 -20.52 -2.60 8.75
CA PRO A 81 -19.22 -2.66 9.41
C PRO A 81 -18.19 -3.40 8.56
N VAL A 82 -16.98 -2.85 8.56
CA VAL A 82 -15.75 -3.59 8.20
C VAL A 82 -15.23 -4.24 9.48
N ILE A 83 -15.02 -5.54 9.45
CA ILE A 83 -14.51 -6.31 10.60
C ILE A 83 -13.12 -6.81 10.25
N VAL A 84 -12.14 -6.57 11.13
CA VAL A 84 -10.77 -7.09 11.00
C VAL A 84 -10.46 -7.99 12.18
N ASN A 85 -10.07 -9.24 11.91
CA ASN A 85 -9.77 -10.25 12.92
C ASN A 85 -10.88 -10.38 13.99
N GLY A 86 -12.14 -10.34 13.55
CA GLY A 86 -13.31 -10.46 14.43
C GLY A 86 -13.76 -9.17 15.12
N LYS A 87 -13.01 -8.07 14.99
CA LYS A 87 -13.34 -6.77 15.59
C LYS A 87 -13.82 -5.78 14.53
N ALA A 88 -15.01 -5.21 14.72
CA ALA A 88 -15.46 -4.10 13.88
C ALA A 88 -14.50 -2.91 14.05
N ILE A 89 -14.12 -2.27 12.94
CA ILE A 89 -13.28 -1.08 13.02
C ILE A 89 -14.10 0.06 13.63
N ALA A 90 -13.62 0.59 14.75
CA ALA A 90 -14.22 1.73 15.44
C ALA A 90 -13.61 3.07 15.01
N LEU A 91 -12.40 3.03 14.45
CA LEU A 91 -11.65 4.17 13.95
C LEU A 91 -11.90 4.36 12.45
N GLU A 92 -11.54 5.54 11.92
CA GLU A 92 -11.62 5.84 10.49
C GLU A 92 -10.79 4.87 9.63
N SER A 93 -9.70 4.35 10.19
CA SER A 93 -8.84 3.37 9.52
C SER A 93 -8.11 2.46 10.51
N VAL A 94 -7.70 1.28 10.05
CA VAL A 94 -6.86 0.35 10.81
C VAL A 94 -5.68 -0.13 9.96
N PRO A 95 -4.48 -0.30 10.54
CA PRO A 95 -3.36 -0.86 9.81
C PRO A 95 -3.59 -2.32 9.46
N LEU A 96 -3.17 -2.70 8.26
CA LEU A 96 -3.20 -4.07 7.78
C LEU A 96 -1.82 -4.73 7.90
N SER A 97 -1.83 -6.02 8.15
CA SER A 97 -0.64 -6.88 8.16
C SER A 97 -0.97 -8.25 7.60
N SER A 98 0.03 -8.94 7.05
CA SER A 98 -0.14 -10.31 6.55
C SER A 98 -0.79 -11.19 7.62
N GLY A 99 -1.71 -12.05 7.21
CA GLY A 99 -2.57 -12.87 8.08
C GLY A 99 -3.84 -12.19 8.57
N ASN A 100 -4.04 -10.88 8.33
CA ASN A 100 -5.31 -10.23 8.67
C ASN A 100 -6.48 -10.82 7.88
N VAL A 101 -7.59 -11.05 8.58
CA VAL A 101 -8.87 -11.47 8.00
C VAL A 101 -9.84 -10.30 8.06
N ILE A 102 -10.21 -9.81 6.89
CA ILE A 102 -11.16 -8.72 6.67
C ILE A 102 -12.51 -9.34 6.32
N LYS A 103 -13.57 -8.95 7.01
CA LYS A 103 -14.93 -9.38 6.72
C LYS A 103 -15.79 -8.19 6.33
N LEU A 104 -16.42 -8.30 5.17
CA LEU A 104 -17.38 -7.36 4.59
C LEU A 104 -18.70 -8.11 4.39
N GLY A 105 -19.69 -7.85 5.24
CA GLY A 105 -20.92 -8.65 5.25
C GLY A 105 -20.63 -10.14 5.47
N ARG A 106 -20.96 -11.00 4.50
CA ARG A 106 -20.68 -12.45 4.53
C ARG A 106 -19.35 -12.85 3.89
N ILE A 107 -18.67 -11.94 3.22
CA ILE A 107 -17.42 -12.23 2.52
C ILE A 107 -16.25 -12.09 3.49
N SER A 108 -15.41 -13.12 3.56
CA SER A 108 -14.14 -13.13 4.30
C SER A 108 -12.98 -13.08 3.32
N ILE A 109 -12.08 -12.12 3.53
CA ILE A 109 -10.92 -11.82 2.70
C ILE A 109 -9.70 -11.90 3.59
N THR A 110 -8.72 -12.73 3.23
CA THR A 110 -7.46 -12.84 3.95
C THR A 110 -6.38 -12.09 3.20
N LEU A 111 -5.64 -11.23 3.90
CA LEU A 111 -4.40 -10.65 3.40
C LEU A 111 -3.29 -11.69 3.58
N THR A 112 -3.04 -12.53 2.57
CA THR A 112 -2.12 -13.67 2.70
C THR A 112 -0.66 -13.29 2.51
N ASN A 113 -0.40 -12.17 1.84
CA ASN A 113 0.95 -11.65 1.68
C ASN A 113 0.95 -10.13 1.77
N LEU A 114 2.00 -9.58 2.39
CA LEU A 114 2.31 -8.16 2.41
C LEU A 114 3.83 -8.00 2.42
N GLU A 115 4.37 -7.53 1.32
CA GLU A 115 5.79 -7.33 1.09
C GLU A 115 6.09 -5.85 0.91
N TRP A 116 7.14 -5.41 1.59
CA TRP A 116 7.72 -4.09 1.43
C TRP A 116 9.02 -4.24 0.66
N THR A 117 9.03 -3.83 -0.61
CA THR A 117 10.28 -3.68 -1.34
C THR A 117 10.80 -2.29 -1.05
N GLN A 118 11.79 -2.18 -0.17
CA GLN A 118 12.59 -0.96 -0.12
C GLN A 118 13.18 -0.79 -1.52
N THR A 119 12.76 0.25 -2.23
CA THR A 119 13.56 0.72 -3.35
C THR A 119 14.88 1.11 -2.72
N GLN A 120 15.94 0.32 -2.94
CA GLN A 120 17.29 0.78 -2.69
C GLN A 120 17.36 2.20 -3.24
N GLN A 121 17.78 3.16 -2.42
CA GLN A 121 17.92 4.54 -2.85
C GLN A 121 18.84 4.51 -4.07
N VAL A 122 18.27 4.70 -5.27
CA VAL A 122 19.03 4.65 -6.54
C VAL A 122 19.57 6.04 -6.90
N TYR A 123 19.27 7.04 -6.06
CA TYR A 123 19.63 8.44 -6.21
C TYR A 123 20.24 8.94 -4.90
N GLY A 124 21.12 9.92 -4.99
CA GLY A 124 21.94 10.39 -3.87
C GLY A 124 23.33 10.81 -4.31
N VAL A 125 24.29 10.79 -3.40
CA VAL A 125 25.71 11.05 -3.68
C VAL A 125 26.47 9.74 -3.63
N ARG A 126 27.14 9.37 -4.72
CA ARG A 126 28.03 8.21 -4.74
C ARG A 126 29.46 8.68 -4.51
N CYS A 127 30.09 8.21 -3.43
CA CYS A 127 31.50 8.49 -3.16
C CYS A 127 32.39 7.75 -4.16
N ARG A 128 33.66 8.17 -4.29
CA ARG A 128 34.61 7.53 -5.22
C ARG A 128 34.87 6.04 -4.95
N ASN A 129 34.62 5.57 -3.71
CA ASN A 129 34.75 4.17 -3.32
C ASN A 129 33.45 3.36 -3.59
N GLY A 130 32.42 3.98 -4.17
CA GLY A 130 31.21 3.31 -4.63
C GLY A 130 30.02 3.30 -3.67
N HIS A 131 30.16 3.83 -2.45
CA HIS A 131 29.04 3.94 -1.50
C HIS A 131 28.06 5.05 -1.92
N LEU A 132 26.76 4.73 -1.92
CA LEU A 132 25.69 5.68 -2.20
C LEU A 132 25.06 6.17 -0.90
N VAL A 133 24.96 7.48 -0.75
CA VAL A 133 24.44 8.14 0.46
C VAL A 133 23.36 9.16 0.08
N PRO A 134 22.47 9.58 1.02
CA PRO A 134 21.48 10.63 0.76
C PRO A 134 22.10 11.97 0.36
N TYR A 135 21.31 12.87 -0.25
CA TYR A 135 21.78 14.22 -0.64
C TYR A 135 22.18 15.11 0.53
N ASP A 136 21.70 14.84 1.74
CA ASP A 136 22.06 15.63 2.94
C ASP A 136 23.56 15.53 3.28
N TYR A 137 24.27 14.57 2.66
CA TYR A 137 25.72 14.42 2.78
C TYR A 137 26.51 15.15 1.66
N ILE A 138 25.85 15.89 0.76
CA ILE A 138 26.55 16.77 -0.18
C ILE A 138 27.37 17.78 0.63
N GLY A 139 28.66 17.88 0.34
CA GLY A 139 29.53 18.77 1.09
C GLY A 139 30.13 18.16 2.37
N ASP A 140 29.79 16.92 2.71
CA ASP A 140 30.31 16.25 3.92
C ASP A 140 31.26 15.08 3.57
N PHE A 141 31.60 14.26 4.56
CA PHE A 141 32.32 13.01 4.40
C PHE A 141 31.36 11.82 4.33
N CYS A 142 31.72 10.83 3.52
CA CYS A 142 30.95 9.59 3.41
C CYS A 142 30.93 8.86 4.77
N PRO A 143 29.76 8.58 5.37
CA PRO A 143 29.66 7.92 6.68
C PRO A 143 30.18 6.48 6.69
N HIS A 144 30.37 5.86 5.52
CA HIS A 144 30.84 4.48 5.41
C HIS A 144 32.36 4.35 5.31
N CYS A 145 33.05 5.35 4.73
CA CYS A 145 34.49 5.23 4.46
C CYS A 145 35.29 6.52 4.69
N GLY A 146 34.66 7.58 5.19
CA GLY A 146 35.33 8.85 5.54
C GLY A 146 35.87 9.65 4.36
N VAL A 147 35.55 9.28 3.11
CA VAL A 147 36.01 10.02 1.93
C VAL A 147 35.18 11.29 1.76
N SER A 148 35.84 12.41 1.47
CA SER A 148 35.18 13.68 1.17
C SER A 148 34.27 13.57 -0.05
N LEU A 149 33.01 13.98 0.11
CA LEU A 149 32.01 14.06 -0.95
C LEU A 149 32.05 15.40 -1.70
N GLN A 150 33.07 16.22 -1.43
CA GLN A 150 33.42 17.41 -2.22
C GLN A 150 34.52 17.12 -3.26
N GLY A 151 35.16 15.95 -3.18
CA GLY A 151 36.33 15.62 -4.00
C GLY A 151 35.99 15.02 -5.36
N GLU A 152 37.00 15.02 -6.24
CA GLU A 152 36.96 14.35 -7.54
C GLU A 152 36.55 12.86 -7.41
N GLY A 153 35.71 12.40 -8.33
CA GLY A 153 35.17 11.04 -8.34
C GLY A 153 33.88 10.85 -7.53
N THR A 154 33.39 11.90 -6.86
CA THR A 154 32.04 11.91 -6.30
C THR A 154 31.01 12.19 -7.40
N VAL A 155 29.93 11.41 -7.44
CA VAL A 155 28.89 11.52 -8.46
C VAL A 155 27.54 11.76 -7.81
N ILE A 156 26.85 12.84 -8.18
CA ILE A 156 25.45 13.06 -7.83
C ILE A 156 24.59 12.21 -8.77
N ILE A 157 23.88 11.24 -8.22
CA ILE A 157 22.90 10.43 -8.96
C ILE A 157 21.55 11.11 -8.79
N PRO A 158 20.94 11.68 -9.86
CA PRO A 158 19.72 12.47 -9.77
C PRO A 158 18.51 11.61 -9.40
N ASN A 159 17.55 12.20 -8.68
CA ASN A 159 16.29 11.56 -8.36
C ASN A 159 15.36 11.63 -9.59
N PRO A 160 15.01 10.48 -10.21
CA PRO A 160 14.18 10.47 -11.42
C PRO A 160 12.77 11.05 -11.17
N ASN A 161 12.32 11.14 -9.93
CA ASN A 161 11.02 11.71 -9.57
C ASN A 161 11.04 13.23 -9.34
N GLN A 162 12.21 13.88 -9.34
CA GLN A 162 12.34 15.34 -9.17
C GLN A 162 12.53 16.11 -10.49
N LEU A 163 12.69 15.41 -11.62
CA LEU A 163 12.88 16.05 -12.94
C LEU A 163 11.57 16.52 -13.60
N ASN A 164 10.41 16.28 -12.97
CA ASN A 164 9.08 16.61 -13.50
C ASN A 164 8.33 17.69 -12.69
N GLN A 165 9.05 18.57 -11.97
CA GLN A 165 8.46 19.75 -11.31
C GLN A 165 8.96 21.03 -11.97
#